data_AF-A0A2T3W8L0-F1
#
_entry.id   AF-A0A2T3W8L0-F1
#
_cell.length_a   1.000
_cell.length_b   1.000
_cell.length_c   1.000
_cell.angle_alpha   90.00
_cell.angle_beta   90.00
_cell.angle_gamma   90.00
#
_symmetry.space_group_name_H-M   'P 1'
#
loop_
_entity.id
_entity.type
_entity.pdbx_description
1 polymer ?
#
loop_
_entity_poly.entity_id
_entity_poly.type
_entity_poly.pdbx_seq_one_letter_code
_entity_poly.pdbx_strand_id
1 'polypeptide(L)'
;MPVTRLEICTEHLSIDQREELLDAVWTALRISPGMVTADGNVELVLAQCGGVRPEDTPLVRVNDLEYRNVTPDRLVTLMRRWVR
;
A
#
# COMPACT_ATOMS: atom_id res chain seq x y z
N MET A 1 17.20 7.44 8.67
CA MET A 1 16.77 6.06 8.36
C MET A 1 15.87 6.15 7.13
N PRO A 2 15.96 5.23 6.16
CA PRO A 2 15.09 5.29 4.99
C PRO A 2 13.65 4.97 5.42
N VAL A 3 12.73 5.90 5.17
CA VAL A 3 11.30 5.72 5.38
C VAL A 3 10.81 4.72 4.33
N THR A 4 10.08 3.69 4.75
CA THR A 4 9.44 2.74 3.84
C THR A 4 8.25 3.39 3.16
N ARG A 5 8.35 3.63 1.86
CA ARG A 5 7.29 4.25 1.09
C ARG A 5 6.35 3.17 0.55
N LEU A 6 5.12 3.16 1.04
CA LEU A 6 4.03 2.28 0.62
C LEU A 6 3.14 3.04 -0.37
N GLU A 7 3.19 2.67 -1.64
CA GLU A 7 2.44 3.31 -2.71
C GLU A 7 1.33 2.37 -3.18
N ILE A 8 0.07 2.76 -3.01
CA ILE A 8 -1.06 2.04 -3.59
C ILE A 8 -1.33 2.63 -4.97
N CYS A 9 -1.20 1.79 -6.00
CA CYS A 9 -1.43 2.19 -7.37
C CYS A 9 -2.93 2.31 -7.63
N THR A 10 -3.34 3.44 -8.20
CA THR A 10 -4.76 3.77 -8.37
C THR A 10 -5.32 3.33 -9.72
N GLU A 11 -4.46 2.96 -10.67
CA GLU A 11 -4.88 2.50 -11.99
C GLU A 11 -5.64 1.17 -11.91
N HIS A 12 -6.77 1.09 -12.61
CA HIS A 12 -7.68 -0.07 -12.65
C HIS A 12 -8.22 -0.52 -11.28
N LEU A 13 -7.90 0.19 -10.20
CA LEU A 13 -8.38 -0.09 -8.86
C LEU A 13 -9.82 0.37 -8.71
N SER A 14 -10.72 -0.55 -8.34
CA SER A 14 -12.10 -0.19 -8.01
C SER A 14 -12.19 0.55 -6.67
N ILE A 15 -13.31 1.25 -6.46
CA ILE A 15 -13.56 1.98 -5.20
C ILE A 15 -13.58 1.00 -4.02
N ASP A 16 -14.30 -0.12 -4.16
CA ASP A 16 -14.38 -1.15 -3.12
C ASP A 16 -12.99 -1.70 -2.75
N GLN A 17 -12.19 -2.09 -3.75
CA GLN A 17 -10.83 -2.59 -3.50
C GLN A 17 -9.92 -1.54 -2.84
N ARG A 18 -10.07 -0.28 -3.24
CA ARG A 18 -9.34 0.82 -2.62
C ARG A 18 -9.72 0.94 -1.15
N GLU A 19 -11.01 0.95 -0.83
CA GLU A 19 -11.47 1.06 0.55
C GLU A 19 -11.01 -0.14 1.39
N GLU A 20 -11.07 -1.37 0.86
CA GLU A 20 -10.57 -2.57 1.55
C GLU A 20 -9.07 -2.49 1.85
N LEU A 21 -8.25 -2.01 0.91
CA LEU A 21 -6.82 -1.84 1.14
C LEU A 21 -6.53 -0.72 2.15
N LEU A 22 -7.25 0.40 2.05
CA LEU A 22 -7.11 1.51 2.99
C LEU A 22 -7.53 1.12 4.40
N ASP A 23 -8.62 0.36 4.55
CA ASP A 23 -9.07 -0.15 5.85
C ASP A 23 -8.04 -1.11 6.46
N ALA A 24 -7.42 -1.97 5.64
CA ALA A 24 -6.33 -2.84 6.08
C ALA A 24 -5.10 -2.04 6.56
N VAL A 25 -4.71 -0.98 5.84
CA VAL A 25 -3.60 -0.10 6.26
C VAL A 25 -3.97 0.66 7.53
N TRP A 26 -5.17 1.21 7.61
CA TRP A 26 -5.64 1.91 8.81
C TRP A 26 -5.65 0.98 10.03
N THR A 27 -6.14 -0.25 9.87
CA THR A 27 -6.19 -1.25 10.93
C THR A 27 -4.79 -1.64 11.42
N ALA A 28 -3.82 -1.74 10.52
CA ALA A 28 -2.46 -2.17 10.86
C ALA A 28 -1.54 -1.04 11.34
N LEU A 29 -1.60 0.13 10.70
CA LEU A 29 -0.65 1.23 10.86
C LEU A 29 -1.28 2.52 11.38
N ARG A 30 -2.62 2.63 11.43
CA ARG A 30 -3.35 3.83 11.85
C ARG A 30 -2.99 5.10 11.05
N ILE A 31 -2.70 4.93 9.76
CA ILE A 31 -2.40 6.02 8.83
C ILE A 31 -3.37 6.01 7.64
N SER A 32 -3.47 7.15 6.97
CA SER A 32 -4.25 7.36 5.74
C SER A 32 -3.32 7.89 4.64
N PRO A 33 -3.78 7.94 3.38
CA PRO A 33 -2.99 8.49 2.28
C PRO A 33 -2.42 9.87 2.56
N GLY A 34 -1.12 10.05 2.30
CA GLY A 34 -0.37 11.27 2.57
C GLY A 34 0.12 11.39 4.03
N MET A 35 -0.13 10.38 4.88
CA MET A 35 0.37 10.34 6.25
C MET A 35 1.55 9.37 6.41
N VAL A 36 2.35 9.65 7.43
CA VAL A 36 3.46 8.82 7.89
C VAL A 36 3.10 8.23 9.26
N THR A 37 3.52 7.00 9.53
CA THR A 37 3.35 6.36 10.85
C THR A 37 3.99 7.20 11.95
N ALA A 38 3.48 7.10 13.19
CA ALA A 38 4.05 7.79 14.34
C ALA A 38 5.55 7.49 14.54
N ASP A 39 6.00 6.28 14.22
CA ASP A 39 7.40 5.87 14.31
C ASP A 39 8.27 6.40 13.15
N GLY A 40 7.68 7.11 12.19
CA GLY A 40 8.41 7.65 11.03
C GLY A 40 8.90 6.59 10.03
N ASN A 41 8.47 5.33 10.18
CA ASN A 41 9.01 4.22 9.41
C ASN A 41 8.26 3.92 8.12
N VAL A 42 6.97 4.26 8.02
CA VAL A 42 6.15 3.98 6.83
C VAL A 42 5.37 5.22 6.40
N GLU A 43 5.44 5.56 5.12
CA GLU A 43 4.62 6.60 4.46
C GLU A 43 3.60 5.93 3.54
N LEU A 44 2.31 6.24 3.67
CA LEU A 44 1.27 5.77 2.74
C LEU A 44 1.02 6.82 1.66
N VAL A 45 1.15 6.44 0.39
CA VAL A 45 0.92 7.31 -0.77
C VAL A 45 -0.04 6.64 -1.75
N LEU A 46 -0.95 7.40 -2.33
CA LEU A 46 -1.69 6.98 -3.52
C LEU A 46 -0.95 7.54 -4.73
N ALA A 47 -0.54 6.66 -5.63
CA ALA A 47 0.25 7.05 -6.79
C ALA A 47 -0.35 6.49 -8.09
N GLN A 48 0.03 7.11 -9.20
CA GLN A 48 -0.08 6.49 -10.52
C GLN A 48 1.25 5.80 -10.81
N CYS A 49 1.25 4.48 -10.85
CA CYS A 49 2.46 3.67 -10.95
C CYS A 49 2.97 3.50 -12.40
N GLY A 50 2.07 3.62 -13.38
CA GLY A 50 2.33 3.40 -14.80
C GLY A 50 2.51 1.93 -15.15
N GLY A 51 2.05 1.54 -16.35
CA GLY A 51 2.25 0.16 -16.85
C GLY A 51 1.46 -0.93 -16.11
N VAL A 52 0.50 -0.55 -15.26
CA VAL A 52 -0.36 -1.49 -14.54
C VAL A 52 -1.40 -2.07 -15.49
N ARG A 53 -1.43 -3.40 -15.62
CA ARG A 53 -2.48 -4.09 -16.38
C ARG A 53 -3.69 -4.37 -15.48
N PRO A 54 -4.92 -4.40 -16.01
CA PRO A 54 -6.12 -4.73 -15.23
C PRO A 54 -6.07 -6.12 -14.57
N GLU A 55 -5.28 -7.04 -15.10
CA GLU A 55 -5.07 -8.39 -14.54
C GLU A 55 -4.10 -8.42 -13.35
N ASP A 56 -3.32 -7.35 -13.17
CA ASP A 56 -2.29 -7.24 -12.13
C ASP A 56 -2.80 -6.45 -10.91
N THR A 57 -4.00 -5.85 -11.00
CA THR A 57 -4.63 -5.09 -9.92
C THR A 57 -5.28 -5.98 -8.85
N PRO A 58 -5.17 -5.60 -7.55
CA PRO A 58 -4.52 -4.40 -7.02
C PRO A 58 -2.99 -4.48 -7.03
N LEU A 59 -2.33 -3.37 -7.45
CA LEU A 59 -0.88 -3.21 -7.44
C LEU A 59 -0.47 -2.28 -6.30
N VAL A 60 0.56 -2.68 -5.55
CA VAL A 60 1.16 -1.90 -4.47
C VAL A 60 2.67 -1.90 -4.63
N ARG A 61 3.32 -0.75 -4.44
CA ARG A 61 4.77 -0.61 -4.49
C ARG A 61 5.33 -0.29 -3.11
N VAL A 62 6.43 -0.92 -2.73
CA VAL A 62 7.09 -0.73 -1.44
C VAL A 62 8.58 -0.54 -1.68
N ASN A 63 9.11 0.67 -1.46
CA ASN A 63 10.53 0.97 -1.71
C ASN A 63 11.02 0.43 -3.08
N ASP A 64 10.30 0.76 -4.15
CA ASP A 64 10.50 0.29 -5.53
C ASP A 64 10.22 -1.19 -5.82
N LEU A 65 9.80 -1.99 -4.83
CA LEU A 65 9.34 -3.37 -5.06
C LEU A 65 7.85 -3.40 -5.38
N GLU A 66 7.51 -3.92 -6.56
CA GLU A 66 6.12 -4.09 -7.00
C GLU A 66 5.50 -5.40 -6.48
N TYR A 67 4.30 -5.29 -5.92
CA TYR A 67 3.46 -6.41 -5.52
C TYR A 67 2.16 -6.33 -6.30
N ARG A 68 1.91 -7.36 -7.12
CA ARG A 68 0.71 -7.51 -7.97
C ARG A 68 -0.30 -8.42 -7.29
N ASN A 69 -1.57 -8.26 -7.66
CA ASN A 69 -2.68 -9.05 -7.12
C ASN A 69 -2.66 -9.07 -5.58
N VAL A 70 -2.53 -7.89 -4.99
CA VAL A 70 -2.42 -7.72 -3.53
C VAL A 70 -3.81 -7.78 -2.92
N THR A 71 -3.98 -8.70 -1.98
CA THR A 71 -5.16 -8.77 -1.12
C THR A 71 -4.90 -8.00 0.18
N PRO A 72 -5.96 -7.56 0.90
CA PRO A 72 -5.83 -6.93 2.21
C PRO A 72 -4.97 -7.74 3.19
N ASP A 73 -5.17 -9.05 3.26
CA ASP A 73 -4.41 -9.95 4.15
C ASP A 73 -2.90 -10.00 3.78
N ARG A 74 -2.62 -10.05 2.47
CA ARG A 74 -1.24 -10.02 1.96
C ARG A 74 -0.56 -8.69 2.27
N LEU A 75 -1.30 -7.57 2.16
CA LEU A 75 -0.82 -6.24 2.51
C LEU A 75 -0.45 -6.16 4.01
N VAL A 76 -1.30 -6.68 4.89
CA VAL A 76 -1.02 -6.75 6.34
C VAL A 76 0.23 -7.58 6.63
N THR A 77 0.37 -8.72 5.96
CA THR A 77 1.55 -9.58 6.11
C THR A 77 2.83 -8.88 5.66
N LEU A 78 2.77 -8.07 4.60
CA LEU A 78 3.88 -7.25 4.14
C LEU A 78 4.24 -6.15 5.16
N MET A 79 3.23 -5.42 5.66
CA MET A 79 3.42 -4.36 6.66
C MET A 79 4.10 -4.86 7.94
N ARG A 80 3.73 -6.06 8.42
CA ARG A 80 4.37 -6.69 9.59
C ARG A 80 5.87 -6.93 9.44
N ARG A 81 6.41 -6.98 8.22
CA ARG A 81 7.84 -7.15 7.99
C ARG A 81 8.63 -5.86 8.17
N TRP A 82 7.99 -4.70 8.07
CA TRP A 82 8.64 -3.38 8.13
C TRP A 82 8.55 -2.74 9.51
N VAL A 83 7.52 -3.09 10.30
CA VAL A 83 7.29 -2.56 11.66
C VAL A 83 8.04 -3.39 12.73
N ARG A 84 9.24 -3.90 12.42
CA ARG A 84 10.03 -4.70 13.37
C ARG A 84 11.07 -3.88 14.09
#